data_AF-A0A2V1DU31-F1
#
_entry.id   AF-A0A2V1DU31-F1
#
_cell.length_a   1.000
_cell.length_b   1.000
_cell.length_c   1.000
_cell.angle_alpha   90.00
_cell.angle_beta   90.00
_cell.angle_gamma   90.00
#
_symmetry.space_group_name_H-M   'P 1'
#
loop_
_entity.id
_entity.type
_entity.pdbx_description
1 polymer ?
#
loop_
_entity_poly.entity_id
_entity_poly.type
_entity_poly.pdbx_seq_one_letter_code
_entity_poly.pdbx_strand_id
1 'polypeptide(L)'
;MHFATPLFLLAAAASTASGYVVQVFTEGGCTGASQEFNVWDNTCHTTGQTVGFRSLRVKAYGAGRQRAGFFQSATGCNALAGTWIDYWADGGSDVFKKDRCIDIGFSASSFGSRSA
;
A
#
# COMPACT_ATOMS: atom_id res chain seq x y z
N MET A 1 14.80 45.53 29.89
CA MET A 1 13.72 44.61 30.31
C MET A 1 13.55 43.58 29.21
N HIS A 2 14.00 42.35 29.44
CA HIS A 2 13.98 41.27 28.46
C HIS A 2 12.57 40.65 28.43
N PHE A 3 11.86 40.82 27.31
CA PHE A 3 10.65 40.05 27.05
C PHE A 3 11.07 38.76 26.34
N ALA A 4 11.11 37.68 27.11
CA ALA A 4 11.35 36.34 26.58
C ALA A 4 10.10 35.85 25.84
N THR A 5 10.20 35.66 24.53
CA THR A 5 9.18 35.00 23.71
C THR A 5 9.22 33.50 23.99
N PRO A 6 8.14 32.85 24.46
CA PRO A 6 8.11 31.40 24.53
C PRO A 6 7.86 30.84 23.13
N LEU A 7 8.90 30.31 22.50
CA LEU A 7 8.75 29.42 21.34
C LEU A 7 8.15 28.10 21.85
N PHE A 8 6.82 27.95 21.73
CA PHE A 8 6.18 26.64 21.83
C PHE A 8 6.59 25.82 20.61
N LEU A 9 7.67 25.05 20.74
CA LEU A 9 8.01 23.95 19.84
C LEU A 9 6.96 22.85 20.05
N LEU A 10 5.83 22.97 19.34
CA LEU A 10 4.96 21.84 19.09
C LEU A 10 5.76 20.87 18.21
N ALA A 11 6.44 19.92 18.86
CA ALA A 11 6.93 18.73 18.20
C ALA A 11 5.69 17.99 17.67
N ALA A 12 5.29 18.32 16.44
CA ALA A 12 4.41 17.46 15.67
C ALA A 12 5.13 16.12 15.63
N ALA A 13 4.59 15.14 16.35
CA ALA A 13 4.88 13.74 16.10
C ALA A 13 4.43 13.51 14.67
N ALA A 14 5.34 13.77 13.72
CA ALA A 14 5.28 13.17 12.41
C ALA A 14 5.42 11.68 12.71
N SER A 15 4.29 11.03 12.97
CA SER A 15 4.13 9.62 12.69
C SER A 15 4.61 9.47 11.26
N THR A 16 5.86 9.02 11.10
CA THR A 16 6.39 8.59 9.81
C THR A 16 5.55 7.37 9.46
N ALA A 17 4.34 7.60 8.95
CA ALA A 17 3.46 6.55 8.50
C ALA A 17 4.21 5.92 7.32
N SER A 18 4.88 4.81 7.60
CA SER A 18 5.93 4.30 6.75
C SER A 18 5.37 3.39 5.67
N GLY A 19 4.34 3.88 4.98
CA GLY A 19 3.62 3.14 3.96
C GLY A 19 4.44 2.87 2.71
N TYR A 20 3.96 1.94 1.89
CA TYR A 20 4.46 1.72 0.53
C TYR A 20 3.54 2.41 -0.49
N VAL A 21 4.06 2.70 -1.68
CA VAL A 21 3.26 3.30 -2.76
C VAL A 21 3.16 2.32 -3.92
N VAL A 22 1.94 2.09 -4.40
CA VAL A 22 1.67 1.26 -5.58
C VAL A 22 0.79 2.02 -6.57
N GLN A 23 1.04 1.80 -7.85
CA GLN A 23 0.11 2.11 -8.92
C GLN A 23 -0.59 0.82 -9.33
N VAL A 24 -1.91 0.77 -9.23
CA VAL A 24 -2.70 -0.40 -9.62
C VAL A 24 -3.30 -0.20 -11.01
N PHE A 25 -3.55 -1.30 -11.72
CA PHE A 25 -4.00 -1.31 -13.11
C PHE A 25 -5.16 -2.30 -13.29
N THR A 26 -6.18 -1.93 -14.06
CA THR A 26 -7.36 -2.78 -14.29
C THR A 26 -7.04 -4.07 -15.05
N GLU A 27 -5.99 -4.06 -15.86
CA GLU A 27 -5.55 -5.21 -16.67
C GLU A 27 -4.18 -5.76 -16.26
N GLY A 28 -3.80 -6.88 -16.85
CA GLY A 28 -2.46 -7.46 -16.69
C GLY A 28 -1.36 -6.62 -17.36
N GLY A 29 -0.12 -6.87 -16.97
CA GLY A 29 1.05 -6.23 -17.57
C GLY A 29 1.15 -4.71 -17.34
N CYS A 30 0.49 -4.19 -16.29
CA CYS A 30 0.45 -2.77 -15.94
C CYS A 30 -0.12 -1.90 -17.07
N THR A 31 -1.25 -2.34 -17.63
CA THR A 31 -1.98 -1.67 -18.70
C THR A 31 -3.43 -1.35 -18.30
N GLY A 32 -4.12 -0.56 -19.13
CA GLY A 32 -5.50 -0.14 -18.84
C GLY A 32 -5.57 1.07 -17.91
N ALA A 33 -6.72 1.25 -17.26
CA ALA A 33 -6.93 2.35 -16.33
C ALA A 33 -6.07 2.13 -15.08
N SER A 34 -5.51 3.21 -14.53
CA SER A 34 -4.59 3.11 -13.40
C SER A 34 -4.83 4.19 -12.35
N GLN A 35 -4.48 3.87 -11.11
CA GLN A 35 -4.53 4.80 -10.00
C GLN A 35 -3.39 4.51 -9.02
N GLU A 36 -2.77 5.55 -8.49
CA GLU A 36 -1.71 5.46 -7.49
C GLU A 36 -2.30 5.59 -6.08
N PHE A 37 -1.77 4.78 -5.16
CA PHE A 37 -2.16 4.74 -3.77
C PHE A 37 -0.93 4.71 -2.86
N ASN A 38 -0.94 5.59 -1.87
CA ASN A 38 -0.10 5.43 -0.70
C ASN A 38 -0.82 4.54 0.32
N VAL A 39 -0.23 3.39 0.63
CA VAL A 39 -0.78 2.39 1.54
C VAL A 39 -0.08 2.49 2.88
N TRP A 40 -0.74 3.17 3.81
CA TRP A 40 -0.20 3.41 5.15
C TRP A 40 -0.16 2.14 6.00
N ASP A 41 0.77 2.11 6.95
CA ASP A 41 0.96 0.99 7.88
C ASP A 41 -0.33 0.61 8.59
N ASN A 42 -0.60 -0.70 8.69
CA ASN A 42 -1.77 -1.26 9.38
C ASN A 42 -3.12 -0.73 8.86
N THR A 43 -3.16 -0.28 7.59
CA THR A 43 -4.40 0.12 6.93
C THR A 43 -4.85 -0.90 5.89
N CYS A 44 -6.15 -0.90 5.65
CA CYS A 44 -6.78 -1.60 4.55
C CYS A 44 -7.51 -0.60 3.67
N HIS A 45 -7.28 -0.70 2.37
CA HIS A 45 -7.96 0.06 1.35
C HIS A 45 -8.86 -0.86 0.53
N THR A 46 -10.12 -0.48 0.33
CA THR A 46 -11.03 -1.12 -0.62
C THR A 46 -11.22 -0.19 -1.81
N THR A 47 -11.14 -0.70 -3.03
CA THR A 47 -11.29 0.13 -4.25
C THR A 47 -12.75 0.49 -4.55
N GLY A 48 -13.66 0.19 -3.61
CA GLY A 48 -15.10 0.14 -3.88
C GLY A 48 -15.47 -1.13 -4.64
N GLN A 49 -16.75 -1.50 -4.63
CA GLN A 49 -17.26 -2.76 -5.19
C GLN A 49 -17.12 -2.88 -6.72
N THR A 50 -16.57 -1.88 -7.41
CA THR A 50 -16.82 -1.64 -8.84
C THR A 50 -15.60 -1.76 -9.74
N VAL A 51 -14.38 -1.70 -9.20
CA VAL A 51 -13.15 -1.76 -10.02
C VAL A 51 -12.09 -2.59 -9.31
N GLY A 52 -11.92 -3.82 -9.78
CA GLY A 52 -10.79 -4.64 -9.41
C GLY A 52 -9.58 -4.35 -10.31
N PHE A 53 -8.38 -4.55 -9.76
CA PHE A 53 -7.11 -4.42 -10.45
C PHE A 53 -6.46 -5.79 -10.62
N ARG A 54 -5.72 -6.00 -11.72
CA ARG A 54 -5.10 -7.28 -12.07
C ARG A 54 -3.59 -7.24 -12.03
N SER A 55 -3.01 -6.05 -12.10
CA SER A 55 -1.58 -5.84 -11.96
C SER A 55 -1.27 -4.56 -11.19
N LEU A 56 -0.03 -4.47 -10.72
CA LEU A 56 0.45 -3.31 -10.00
C LEU A 56 1.92 -3.00 -10.32
N ARG A 57 2.30 -1.74 -10.14
CA ARG A 57 3.69 -1.29 -10.17
C ARG A 57 4.05 -0.70 -8.81
N VAL A 58 5.14 -1.20 -8.22
CA VAL A 58 5.66 -0.66 -6.96
C VAL A 58 6.33 0.69 -7.23
N LYS A 59 5.93 1.75 -6.54
CA LYS A 59 6.48 3.10 -6.72
C LYS A 59 7.42 3.50 -5.59
N ALA A 60 7.12 3.06 -4.37
CA ALA A 60 7.97 3.24 -3.20
C ALA A 60 7.81 2.05 -2.24
N TYR A 61 8.85 1.77 -1.47
CA TYR A 61 8.84 0.77 -0.40
C TYR A 61 8.32 1.38 0.90
N GLY A 62 7.77 0.54 1.77
CA GLY A 62 7.54 0.90 3.17
C GLY A 62 8.85 0.93 3.95
N ALA A 63 8.85 1.56 5.12
CA ALA A 63 10.00 1.49 6.02
C ALA A 63 9.83 0.36 7.04
N GLY A 64 10.92 -0.30 7.42
CA GLY A 64 10.88 -1.45 8.32
C GLY A 64 10.22 -2.68 7.69
N ARG A 65 9.99 -3.72 8.50
CA ARG A 65 9.44 -5.02 8.04
C ARG A 65 7.92 -4.91 7.90
N GLN A 66 7.42 -4.97 6.67
CA GLN A 66 5.99 -4.85 6.38
C GLN A 66 5.53 -5.79 5.27
N ARG A 67 4.26 -6.19 5.34
CA ARG A 67 3.58 -7.01 4.33
C ARG A 67 2.61 -6.16 3.50
N ALA A 68 2.74 -6.22 2.19
CA ALA A 68 1.77 -5.69 1.22
C ALA A 68 0.82 -6.82 0.79
N GLY A 69 -0.43 -6.79 1.25
CA GLY A 69 -1.44 -7.80 0.91
C GLY A 69 -2.44 -7.29 -0.13
N PHE A 70 -2.83 -8.15 -1.06
CA PHE A 70 -3.77 -7.88 -2.15
C PHE A 70 -4.85 -8.97 -2.17
N PHE A 71 -6.11 -8.58 -2.17
CA PHE A 71 -7.23 -9.47 -1.89
C PHE A 71 -8.29 -9.36 -2.99
N GLN A 72 -8.83 -10.50 -3.41
CA GLN A 72 -9.95 -10.55 -4.35
C GLN A 72 -11.22 -9.92 -3.75
N SER A 73 -11.35 -9.96 -2.43
CA SER A 73 -12.51 -9.44 -1.71
C SER A 73 -12.70 -7.93 -1.89
N ALA A 74 -13.94 -7.52 -2.17
CA ALA A 74 -14.37 -6.13 -2.16
C ALA A 74 -14.82 -5.65 -0.76
N THR A 75 -14.94 -6.56 0.22
CA THR A 75 -15.40 -6.24 1.59
C THR A 75 -14.26 -5.95 2.56
N GLY A 76 -12.99 -6.07 2.11
CA GLY A 76 -11.81 -5.69 2.89
C GLY A 76 -10.68 -6.71 2.83
N CYS A 77 -9.62 -6.40 3.57
CA CYS A 77 -8.35 -7.14 3.64
C CYS A 77 -8.48 -8.32 4.61
N ASN A 78 -9.34 -9.28 4.26
CA ASN A 78 -9.61 -10.47 5.05
C ASN A 78 -9.22 -11.74 4.29
N ALA A 79 -8.21 -12.45 4.80
CA ALA A 79 -7.74 -13.71 4.22
C ALA A 79 -8.78 -14.85 4.25
N LEU A 80 -9.79 -14.78 5.12
CA LEU A 80 -10.89 -15.75 5.17
C LEU A 80 -11.95 -15.53 4.07
N ALA A 81 -11.89 -14.39 3.38
CA ALA A 81 -12.91 -13.98 2.41
C ALA A 81 -12.60 -14.37 0.96
N GLY A 82 -11.53 -15.16 0.71
CA GLY A 82 -11.21 -15.69 -0.61
C GLY A 82 -9.73 -15.64 -0.95
N THR A 83 -9.43 -15.58 -2.25
CA THR A 83 -8.07 -15.53 -2.80
C THR A 83 -7.36 -14.25 -2.41
N TRP A 84 -6.09 -14.38 -2.02
CA TRP A 84 -5.23 -13.26 -1.72
C TRP A 84 -3.76 -13.62 -1.97
N ILE A 85 -2.92 -12.61 -2.11
CA ILE A 85 -1.46 -12.74 -2.19
C ILE A 85 -0.80 -11.63 -1.37
N ASP A 86 0.39 -11.86 -0.86
CA ASP A 86 1.17 -10.83 -0.20
C ASP A 86 2.68 -10.90 -0.47
N TYR A 87 3.34 -9.77 -0.23
CA TYR A 87 4.77 -9.61 -0.43
C TYR A 87 5.41 -8.81 0.70
N TRP A 88 6.74 -8.94 0.86
CA TRP A 88 7.50 -8.00 1.68
C TRP A 88 7.59 -6.64 1.00
N ALA A 89 7.07 -5.60 1.63
CA ALA A 89 6.99 -4.24 1.10
C ALA A 89 8.24 -3.39 1.37
N ASP A 90 9.22 -3.96 2.09
CA ASP A 90 10.45 -3.34 2.56
C ASP A 90 11.59 -3.34 1.52
N GLY A 91 11.30 -3.82 0.30
CA GLY A 91 12.27 -3.98 -0.77
C GLY A 91 13.16 -5.22 -0.63
N GLY A 92 13.00 -6.02 0.43
CA GLY A 92 13.69 -7.30 0.64
C GLY A 92 13.16 -8.43 -0.22
N SER A 93 11.90 -8.36 -0.69
CA SER A 93 11.32 -9.34 -1.62
C SER A 93 12.06 -9.36 -2.96
N ASP A 94 12.25 -10.52 -3.54
CA ASP A 94 12.69 -10.71 -4.93
C ASP A 94 11.62 -10.31 -5.95
N VAL A 95 10.34 -10.32 -5.56
CA VAL A 95 9.17 -9.98 -6.40
C VAL A 95 8.76 -8.51 -6.25
N PHE A 96 8.56 -8.01 -5.03
CA PHE A 96 8.06 -6.65 -4.77
C PHE A 96 9.18 -5.60 -4.89
N LYS A 97 9.60 -5.37 -6.14
CA LYS A 97 10.67 -4.44 -6.49
C LYS A 97 10.12 -3.16 -7.10
N LYS A 98 10.72 -2.03 -6.76
CA LYS A 98 10.41 -0.71 -7.32
C LYS A 98 10.44 -0.75 -8.85
N ASP A 99 9.44 -0.12 -9.44
CA ASP A 99 9.11 -0.01 -10.86
C ASP A 99 8.86 -1.35 -11.60
N ARG A 100 8.93 -2.49 -10.91
CA ARG A 100 8.52 -3.77 -11.46
C ARG A 100 7.00 -3.81 -11.61
N CYS A 101 6.56 -4.31 -12.76
CA CYS A 101 5.17 -4.72 -12.95
C CYS A 101 4.94 -6.13 -12.38
N ILE A 102 3.87 -6.28 -11.61
CA ILE A 102 3.50 -7.53 -10.95
C ILE A 102 2.08 -7.86 -11.35
N ASP A 103 1.89 -9.02 -11.98
CA ASP A 103 0.58 -9.61 -12.22
C ASP A 103 0.13 -10.40 -11.00
N ILE A 104 -1.09 -10.14 -10.54
CA ILE A 104 -1.62 -10.66 -9.27
C ILE A 104 -2.34 -12.01 -9.51
N GLY A 105 -2.67 -12.31 -10.77
CA GLY A 105 -3.32 -13.57 -11.18
C GLY A 105 -4.84 -13.62 -10.96
N PHE A 106 -5.42 -12.60 -10.35
CA PHE A 106 -6.86 -12.42 -10.15
C PHE A 106 -7.22 -10.94 -10.15
N SER A 107 -8.52 -10.62 -10.16
CA SER A 107 -8.99 -9.24 -10.01
C SER A 107 -9.13 -8.91 -8.52
N ALA A 108 -8.15 -8.19 -7.97
CA ALA A 108 -8.13 -7.75 -6.59
C ALA A 108 -9.00 -6.50 -6.39
N SER A 109 -9.75 -6.41 -5.29
CA SER A 109 -10.62 -5.26 -4.98
C SER A 109 -10.29 -4.60 -3.63
N SER A 110 -9.29 -5.13 -2.93
CA SER A 110 -8.74 -4.50 -1.74
C SER A 110 -7.27 -4.83 -1.56
N PHE A 111 -6.57 -3.97 -0.83
CA PHE A 111 -5.16 -4.10 -0.52
C PHE A 111 -4.83 -3.37 0.77
N GLY A 112 -3.76 -3.78 1.45
CA GLY A 112 -3.39 -3.20 2.72
C GLY A 112 -1.94 -3.40 3.08
N SER A 113 -1.55 -2.75 4.18
CA SER A 113 -0.26 -2.96 4.82
C SER A 113 -0.46 -3.58 6.21
N ARG A 114 0.41 -4.50 6.59
CA ARG A 114 0.52 -5.01 7.97
C ARG A 114 1.97 -4.99 8.39
N SER A 115 2.26 -4.39 9.55
CA SER A 115 3.56 -4.53 10.19
C SER A 115 3.81 -6.00 10.55
N ALA A 116 5.06 -6.46 10.41
CA ALA A 116 5.47 -7.83 10.70
C ALA A 116 6.45 -7.90 11.86
#